data_AF-A0A226MXH9-F1
#
_entry.id   AF-A0A226MXH9-F1
#
_cell.length_a   1.000
_cell.length_b   1.000
_cell.length_c   1.000
_cell.angle_alpha   90.00
_cell.angle_beta   90.00
_cell.angle_gamma   90.00
#
_symmetry.space_group_name_H-M   'P 1'
#
loop_
_entity.id
_entity.type
_entity.pdbx_description
1 polymer ?
#
loop_
_entity_poly.entity_id
_entity_poly.type
_entity_poly.pdbx_seq_one_letter_code
_entity_poly.pdbx_strand_id
1 'polypeptide(L)'
;MSICSGAPFCPLFGWVHADGSWRSLLLDGEHGEQRLNSLQELQLLEIMCNYFQEQSKDSVRQIIFSTLFSPQGNKADDSRMALLGKLVSMAVAVCRVPVLECAAFWLQRTPAVYCVRLARALVDDYCNLVPGSIQTLKQIFSASPRFCCQFITAVTALYDLSSDDLIPPSDLLELIVSWIFEDPRLILITFLNTPIAANLPIGFLELTPLTGLICWCVKAPLAYKRKKKASLSNGQPPTKIAKDSTEGDDGDCHQLYSKLHLSVLQVLMMLQGHLTEKNLYGRLGLIPFDHVVPLVEEINRLSDELNPLNASEEIELALDRLAQALQVAMASGALLCTRDDLRTVCSRLPHNKYPDSWYRDITSNKKFFSLAATYRGSIVGMIVAEIKSRTKVHKEDGDILASNFPLDTQVAYILSLGVVKEFRKHGIGSLLLESLKDHISTTAQDHCKAIYLHVLTTNNTAINFYENRDFKQHHYLPYYYSIRGVLKDGFTYVLYINGGHPPWTILYPLSSASFPAVHAKQTPDHVWS
;
A
#
# COMPACT_ATOMS: atom_id res chain seq x y z
N MET A 1 30.28 -18.62 38.00
CA MET A 1 29.84 -18.69 39.41
C MET A 1 28.95 -19.91 39.57
N SER A 2 29.22 -20.71 40.60
CA SER A 2 28.64 -22.02 40.93
C SER A 2 27.12 -21.98 41.15
N ILE A 3 26.42 -23.10 40.88
CA ILE A 3 25.04 -23.56 41.23
C ILE A 3 24.65 -24.54 40.07
N CYS A 4 24.27 -25.81 40.19
CA CYS A 4 23.71 -26.63 41.26
C CYS A 4 24.14 -28.09 41.03
N SER A 5 24.78 -28.71 42.03
CA SER A 5 25.07 -30.14 42.08
C SER A 5 23.87 -30.88 42.69
N GLY A 6 23.07 -31.56 41.86
CA GLY A 6 21.95 -32.37 42.36
C GLY A 6 20.77 -32.47 41.39
N ALA A 7 20.94 -33.15 40.26
CA ALA A 7 19.85 -33.66 39.43
C ALA A 7 20.30 -34.99 38.79
N PRO A 8 19.41 -35.97 38.59
CA PRO A 8 19.79 -37.28 38.08
C PRO A 8 20.37 -37.13 36.67
N PHE A 9 21.50 -37.81 36.45
CA PHE A 9 22.25 -37.86 35.19
C PHE A 9 21.32 -37.95 33.98
N CYS A 10 21.38 -36.93 33.12
CA CYS A 10 20.63 -36.86 31.87
C CYS A 10 21.20 -37.89 30.87
N PRO A 11 20.37 -38.73 30.21
CA PRO A 11 20.87 -39.67 29.21
C PRO A 11 21.59 -38.97 28.05
N LEU A 12 21.22 -37.73 27.71
CA LEU A 12 21.95 -36.93 26.71
C LEU A 12 23.37 -36.56 27.13
N PHE A 13 23.66 -36.42 28.43
CA PHE A 13 25.03 -36.14 28.91
C PHE A 13 25.84 -37.41 29.16
N GLY A 14 25.18 -38.53 29.50
CA GLY A 14 25.84 -39.84 29.61
C GLY A 14 26.33 -40.39 28.27
N TRP A 15 25.65 -40.05 27.17
CA TRP A 15 26.06 -40.39 25.81
C TRP A 15 27.12 -39.44 25.22
N VAL A 16 27.25 -38.22 25.76
CA VAL A 16 28.32 -37.27 25.38
C VAL A 16 29.71 -37.73 25.82
N HIS A 17 29.79 -38.65 26.78
CA HIS A 17 31.07 -39.20 27.26
C HIS A 17 31.45 -40.56 26.64
N ALA A 18 30.52 -41.26 25.97
CA ALA A 18 30.72 -42.65 25.55
C ALA A 18 31.02 -42.85 24.06
N ASP A 19 30.88 -41.83 23.21
CA ASP A 19 31.41 -41.92 21.85
C ASP A 19 31.72 -40.52 21.31
N GLY A 20 33.00 -40.28 20.99
CA GLY A 20 33.53 -38.99 20.52
C GLY A 20 33.02 -38.52 19.15
N SER A 21 31.94 -39.11 18.64
CA SER A 21 31.41 -38.92 17.30
C SER A 21 30.55 -37.64 17.15
N TRP A 22 29.84 -37.21 18.19
CA TRP A 22 28.93 -36.05 18.10
C TRP A 22 29.64 -34.69 18.07
N ARG A 23 30.84 -34.58 18.66
CA ARG A 23 31.66 -33.36 18.57
C ARG A 23 32.24 -33.16 17.17
N SER A 24 32.57 -34.27 16.49
CA SER A 24 33.08 -34.25 15.11
C SER A 24 32.04 -33.67 14.13
N LEU A 25 30.78 -34.09 14.25
CA LEU A 25 29.68 -33.66 13.36
C LEU A 25 29.21 -32.21 13.52
N LEU A 26 29.61 -31.51 14.60
CA LEU A 26 29.12 -30.16 14.90
C LEU A 26 30.23 -29.12 15.11
N LEU A 27 31.50 -29.51 15.29
CA LEU A 27 32.54 -28.58 15.71
C LEU A 27 33.93 -28.64 15.07
N ASP A 28 34.36 -29.60 14.25
CA ASP A 28 35.72 -29.53 13.69
C ASP A 28 35.81 -29.96 12.22
N GLY A 29 36.13 -28.98 11.36
CA GLY A 29 36.18 -29.12 9.91
C GLY A 29 37.52 -29.63 9.38
N GLU A 30 38.01 -30.80 9.81
CA GLU A 30 39.25 -31.33 9.22
C GLU A 30 39.31 -32.80 8.80
N HIS A 31 38.31 -33.68 9.01
CA HIS A 31 38.36 -35.04 8.42
C HIS A 31 37.06 -35.37 7.68
N GLY A 32 37.18 -35.83 6.43
CA GLY A 32 36.10 -36.01 5.45
C GLY A 32 34.81 -36.59 6.02
N GLU A 33 33.78 -35.75 6.15
CA GLU A 33 32.50 -36.12 6.73
C GLU A 33 31.70 -37.00 5.76
N GLN A 34 31.36 -38.21 6.19
CA GLN A 34 30.26 -38.98 5.58
C GLN A 34 28.95 -38.25 5.88
N ARG A 35 28.38 -37.63 4.85
CA ARG A 35 27.03 -37.05 4.90
C ARG A 35 26.03 -38.13 5.32
N LEU A 36 25.21 -37.83 6.33
CA LEU A 36 24.13 -38.73 6.76
C LEU A 36 23.26 -39.11 5.55
N ASN A 37 22.91 -40.40 5.44
CA ASN A 37 21.94 -40.83 4.44
C ASN A 37 20.51 -40.43 4.86
N SER A 38 19.56 -40.45 3.92
CA SER A 38 18.19 -39.98 4.17
C SER A 38 17.47 -40.73 5.31
N LEU A 39 17.79 -42.01 5.53
CA LEU A 39 17.20 -42.80 6.61
C LEU A 39 17.76 -42.38 7.98
N GLN A 40 19.08 -42.21 8.07
CA GLN A 40 19.75 -41.75 9.29
C GLN A 40 19.29 -40.33 9.66
N GLU A 41 19.09 -39.48 8.66
CA GLU A 41 18.58 -38.13 8.87
C GLU A 41 17.13 -38.16 9.41
N LEU A 42 16.25 -38.99 8.83
CA LEU A 42 14.89 -39.14 9.34
C LEU A 42 14.86 -39.69 10.78
N GLN A 43 15.69 -40.69 11.07
CA GLN A 43 15.83 -41.23 12.43
C GLN A 43 16.31 -40.17 13.42
N LEU A 44 17.27 -39.33 13.03
CA LEU A 44 17.73 -38.23 13.85
C LEU A 44 16.60 -37.24 14.15
N LEU A 45 15.84 -36.84 13.13
CA LEU A 45 14.69 -35.95 13.31
C LEU A 45 13.65 -36.54 14.26
N GLU A 46 13.36 -37.84 14.13
CA GLU A 46 12.42 -38.55 15.02
C GLU A 46 12.91 -38.54 16.47
N ILE A 47 14.19 -38.85 16.70
CA ILE A 47 14.82 -38.80 18.03
C ILE A 47 14.70 -37.39 18.61
N MET A 48 14.98 -36.35 17.82
CA MET A 48 14.87 -34.96 18.28
C MET A 48 13.43 -34.60 18.66
N CYS A 49 12.45 -34.96 17.82
CA CYS A 49 11.04 -34.73 18.12
C CYS A 49 10.59 -35.45 19.39
N ASN A 50 10.96 -36.72 19.56
CA ASN A 50 10.65 -37.49 20.76
C ASN A 50 11.30 -36.88 22.01
N TYR A 51 12.56 -36.46 21.90
CA TYR A 51 13.25 -35.78 23.01
C TYR A 51 12.52 -34.51 23.46
N PHE A 52 12.19 -33.62 22.51
CA PHE A 52 11.48 -32.37 22.85
C PHE A 52 10.06 -32.64 23.36
N GLN A 53 9.41 -33.71 22.90
CA GLN A 53 8.10 -34.13 23.39
C GLN A 53 8.15 -34.64 24.85
N GLU A 54 9.16 -35.43 25.19
CA GLU A 54 9.33 -36.02 26.53
C GLU A 54 9.88 -35.02 27.56
N GLN A 55 10.60 -33.99 27.12
CA GLN A 55 11.16 -32.98 28.01
C GLN A 55 10.05 -32.12 28.65
N SER A 56 9.79 -32.37 29.94
CA SER A 56 8.76 -31.68 30.72
C SER A 56 9.03 -30.20 30.98
N LYS A 57 10.30 -29.77 30.97
CA LYS A 57 10.67 -28.38 31.30
C LYS A 57 10.86 -27.53 30.04
N ASP A 58 9.96 -26.56 29.82
CA ASP A 58 10.00 -25.63 28.69
C ASP A 58 11.34 -24.89 28.57
N SER A 59 11.88 -24.40 29.70
CA SER A 59 13.16 -23.69 29.73
C SER A 59 14.33 -24.56 29.25
N VAL A 60 14.29 -25.87 29.54
CA VAL A 60 15.32 -26.82 29.11
C VAL A 60 15.20 -27.07 27.61
N ARG A 61 13.98 -27.24 27.10
CA ARG A 61 13.77 -27.37 25.64
C ARG A 61 14.32 -26.16 24.90
N GLN A 62 13.97 -24.95 25.35
CA GLN A 62 14.39 -23.70 24.71
C GLN A 62 15.92 -23.56 24.70
N ILE A 63 16.58 -23.82 25.83
CA ILE A 63 18.06 -23.74 25.93
C ILE A 63 18.72 -24.74 24.99
N ILE A 64 18.24 -25.99 24.95
CA ILE A 64 18.81 -27.02 24.08
C ILE A 64 18.58 -26.68 22.61
N PHE A 65 17.36 -26.26 22.25
CA PHE A 65 17.02 -25.86 20.89
C PHE A 65 17.88 -24.68 20.42
N SER A 66 18.01 -23.63 21.24
CA SER A 66 18.91 -22.50 20.94
C SER A 66 20.37 -22.93 20.84
N THR A 67 20.85 -23.82 21.71
CA THR A 67 22.24 -24.32 21.63
C THR A 67 22.50 -25.08 20.33
N LEU A 68 21.52 -25.84 19.85
CA LEU A 68 21.63 -26.64 18.63
C LEU A 68 21.53 -25.80 17.36
N PHE A 69 20.75 -24.73 17.36
CA PHE A 69 20.33 -24.05 16.13
C PHE A 69 20.60 -22.55 16.07
N SER A 70 21.00 -21.91 17.17
CA SER A 70 21.38 -20.50 17.12
C SER A 70 22.67 -20.33 16.30
N PRO A 71 22.72 -19.33 15.40
CA PRO A 71 23.88 -19.09 14.56
C PRO A 71 25.16 -18.86 15.38
N GLN A 72 26.26 -19.46 14.94
CA GLN A 72 27.57 -19.34 15.59
C GLN A 72 28.59 -18.56 14.73
N GLY A 73 28.21 -18.17 13.51
CA GLY A 73 29.09 -17.44 12.58
C GLY A 73 30.13 -18.33 11.90
N ASN A 74 29.86 -19.63 11.79
CA ASN A 74 30.77 -20.61 11.19
C ASN A 74 30.10 -21.41 10.06
N LYS A 75 30.90 -22.12 9.25
CA LYS A 75 30.41 -22.87 8.07
C LYS A 75 29.35 -23.93 8.41
N ALA A 76 29.32 -24.43 9.65
CA ALA A 76 28.34 -25.41 10.09
C ALA A 76 26.94 -24.81 10.32
N ASP A 77 26.79 -23.47 10.30
CA ASP A 77 25.48 -22.81 10.37
C ASP A 77 24.56 -23.25 9.23
N ASP A 78 25.08 -23.49 8.03
CA ASP A 78 24.26 -23.92 6.89
C ASP A 78 23.69 -25.33 7.07
N SER A 79 24.51 -26.26 7.57
CA SER A 79 24.06 -27.62 7.91
C SER A 79 23.05 -27.61 9.06
N ARG A 80 23.28 -26.79 10.11
CA ARG A 80 22.31 -26.61 11.21
C ARG A 80 21.00 -26.01 10.73
N MET A 81 21.04 -25.02 9.85
CA MET A 81 19.85 -24.40 9.27
C MET A 81 19.05 -25.37 8.40
N ALA A 82 19.74 -26.22 7.62
CA ALA A 82 19.08 -27.27 6.84
C ALA A 82 18.38 -28.30 7.75
N LEU A 83 19.05 -28.74 8.81
CA LEU A 83 18.47 -29.65 9.81
C LEU A 83 17.30 -29.00 10.56
N LEU A 84 17.42 -27.72 10.94
CA LEU A 84 16.34 -26.95 11.56
C LEU A 84 15.10 -26.90 10.67
N GLY A 85 15.27 -26.58 9.39
CA GLY A 85 14.17 -26.55 8.42
C GLY A 85 13.42 -27.88 8.37
N LYS A 86 14.15 -28.99 8.26
CA LYS A 86 13.57 -30.34 8.24
C LYS A 86 12.90 -30.72 9.56
N LEU A 87 13.48 -30.34 10.69
CA LEU A 87 12.90 -30.59 12.02
C LEU A 87 11.59 -29.84 12.21
N VAL A 88 11.55 -28.56 11.87
CA VAL A 88 10.34 -27.74 12.00
C VAL A 88 9.28 -28.17 11.00
N SER A 89 9.68 -28.50 9.76
CA SER A 89 8.79 -29.07 8.75
C SER A 89 8.18 -30.39 9.24
N MET A 90 8.98 -31.35 9.70
CA MET A 90 8.45 -32.59 10.27
C MET A 90 7.56 -32.34 11.49
N ALA A 91 7.90 -31.37 12.36
CA ALA A 91 7.07 -30.99 13.49
C ALA A 91 5.72 -30.40 13.09
N VAL A 92 5.63 -29.66 11.98
CA VAL A 92 4.36 -29.24 11.38
C VAL A 92 3.59 -30.47 10.89
N ALA A 93 4.24 -31.36 10.13
CA ALA A 93 3.61 -32.54 9.54
C ALA A 93 2.97 -33.48 10.59
N VAL A 94 3.65 -33.70 11.71
CA VAL A 94 3.20 -34.60 12.79
C VAL A 94 2.70 -33.84 14.03
N CYS A 95 2.40 -32.54 13.90
CA CYS A 95 1.84 -31.68 14.95
C CYS A 95 2.58 -31.76 16.31
N ARG A 96 3.92 -31.64 16.29
CA ARG A 96 4.77 -31.68 17.50
C ARG A 96 4.88 -30.29 18.13
N VAL A 97 3.85 -29.91 18.88
CA VAL A 97 3.74 -28.60 19.55
C VAL A 97 5.00 -28.18 20.33
N PRO A 98 5.66 -29.04 21.13
CA PRO A 98 6.86 -28.63 21.87
C PRO A 98 8.01 -28.14 20.99
N VAL A 99 8.17 -28.70 19.79
CA VAL A 99 9.18 -28.27 18.81
C VAL A 99 8.76 -26.95 18.17
N LEU A 100 7.48 -26.78 17.84
CA LEU A 100 6.93 -25.55 17.27
C LEU A 100 7.05 -24.36 18.23
N GLU A 101 6.80 -24.57 19.53
CA GLU A 101 7.01 -23.54 20.55
C GLU A 101 8.50 -23.16 20.70
N CYS A 102 9.42 -24.13 20.55
CA CYS A 102 10.85 -23.83 20.53
C CYS A 102 11.25 -23.05 19.28
N ALA A 103 10.72 -23.41 18.12
CA ALA A 103 10.93 -22.68 16.87
C ALA A 103 10.37 -21.25 16.96
N ALA A 104 9.20 -21.06 17.58
CA ALA A 104 8.63 -19.74 17.83
C ALA A 104 9.53 -18.87 18.71
N PHE A 105 10.10 -19.44 19.78
CA PHE A 105 11.05 -18.74 20.63
C PHE A 105 12.36 -18.43 19.89
N TRP A 106 12.85 -19.37 19.09
CA TRP A 106 14.06 -19.20 18.28
C TRP A 106 13.91 -18.08 17.25
N LEU A 107 12.76 -17.98 16.56
CA LEU A 107 12.44 -16.92 15.60
C LEU A 107 12.48 -15.51 16.24
N GLN A 108 12.08 -15.38 17.51
CA GLN A 108 12.13 -14.10 18.23
C GLN A 108 13.53 -13.67 18.66
N ARG A 109 14.47 -14.62 18.74
CA ARG A 109 15.80 -14.43 19.34
C ARG A 109 16.94 -14.61 18.34
N THR A 110 16.63 -14.68 17.06
CA THR A 110 17.60 -14.92 15.99
C THR A 110 17.56 -13.78 14.96
N PRO A 111 18.69 -13.38 14.36
CA PRO A 111 18.69 -12.37 13.31
C PRO A 111 17.74 -12.73 12.16
N ALA A 112 17.11 -11.71 11.58
CA ALA A 112 16.05 -11.84 10.59
C ALA A 112 16.48 -12.69 9.38
N VAL A 113 17.74 -12.60 8.95
CA VAL A 113 18.29 -13.36 7.81
C VAL A 113 18.16 -14.89 7.98
N TYR A 114 18.26 -15.41 9.20
CA TYR A 114 18.08 -16.85 9.45
C TYR A 114 16.59 -17.21 9.59
N CYS A 115 15.79 -16.28 10.13
CA CYS A 115 14.36 -16.46 10.26
C CYS A 115 13.67 -16.56 8.90
N VAL A 116 14.02 -15.70 7.94
CA VAL A 116 13.49 -15.75 6.57
C VAL A 116 13.93 -17.01 5.83
N ARG A 117 15.11 -17.58 6.13
CA ARG A 117 15.56 -18.88 5.59
C ARG A 117 14.68 -20.03 6.08
N LEU A 118 14.36 -20.05 7.37
CA LEU A 118 13.44 -21.04 7.93
C LEU A 118 12.03 -20.89 7.35
N ALA A 119 11.52 -19.66 7.26
CA ALA A 119 10.23 -19.38 6.64
C ALA A 119 10.19 -19.85 5.17
N ARG A 120 11.24 -19.58 4.39
CA ARG A 120 11.35 -20.04 2.99
C ARG A 120 11.30 -21.55 2.89
N ALA A 121 12.06 -22.29 3.71
CA ALA A 121 12.04 -23.74 3.71
C ALA A 121 10.64 -24.32 3.96
N LEU A 122 9.89 -23.73 4.90
CA LEU A 122 8.52 -24.15 5.19
C LEU A 122 7.53 -23.78 4.08
N VAL A 123 7.66 -22.60 3.49
CA VAL A 123 6.82 -22.20 2.34
C VAL A 123 7.09 -23.11 1.14
N ASP A 124 8.35 -23.48 0.91
CA ASP A 124 8.71 -24.42 -0.15
C ASP A 124 8.07 -25.79 0.10
N ASP A 125 8.18 -26.33 1.32
CA ASP A 125 7.60 -27.63 1.67
C ASP A 125 6.07 -27.66 1.61
N TYR A 126 5.40 -26.61 2.11
CA TYR A 126 3.95 -26.61 2.36
C TYR A 126 3.10 -25.86 1.34
N CYS A 127 3.70 -24.93 0.58
CA CYS A 127 2.97 -24.13 -0.41
C CYS A 127 3.42 -24.44 -1.84
N ASN A 128 4.68 -24.82 -2.06
CA ASN A 128 5.23 -24.96 -3.41
C ASN A 128 5.41 -26.43 -3.87
N LEU A 129 5.94 -27.30 -3.02
CA LEU A 129 6.40 -28.64 -3.42
C LEU A 129 5.30 -29.71 -3.43
N VAL A 130 4.40 -29.71 -2.45
CA VAL A 130 3.43 -30.79 -2.25
C VAL A 130 1.99 -30.26 -2.29
N PRO A 131 1.20 -30.55 -3.34
CA PRO A 131 -0.21 -30.14 -3.40
C PRO A 131 -1.00 -30.65 -2.19
N GLY A 132 -1.80 -29.77 -1.58
CA GLY A 132 -2.64 -30.08 -0.41
C GLY A 132 -1.92 -30.09 0.95
N SER A 133 -0.59 -30.02 0.98
CA SER A 133 0.18 -29.95 2.23
C SER A 133 -0.09 -28.67 3.03
N ILE A 134 -0.51 -27.58 2.36
CA ILE A 134 -0.97 -26.35 3.00
C ILE A 134 -2.05 -26.57 4.06
N GLN A 135 -2.90 -27.60 3.89
CA GLN A 135 -3.92 -27.93 4.87
C GLN A 135 -3.31 -28.41 6.19
N THR A 136 -2.16 -29.08 6.14
CA THR A 136 -1.38 -29.46 7.34
C THR A 136 -0.85 -28.23 8.06
N LEU A 137 -0.30 -27.28 7.31
CA LEU A 137 0.14 -26.01 7.89
C LEU A 137 -1.04 -25.26 8.53
N LYS A 138 -2.20 -25.22 7.86
CA LYS A 138 -3.43 -24.58 8.36
C LYS A 138 -3.88 -25.06 9.73
N GLN A 139 -3.71 -26.35 10.02
CA GLN A 139 -4.06 -26.96 11.32
C GLN A 139 -3.16 -26.48 12.48
N ILE A 140 -1.97 -25.94 12.19
CA ILE A 140 -1.04 -25.47 13.22
C ILE A 140 -1.57 -24.26 13.98
N PHE A 141 -2.46 -23.47 13.38
CA PHE A 141 -3.08 -22.32 14.04
C PHE A 141 -3.71 -22.69 15.39
N SER A 142 -4.46 -23.78 15.46
CA SER A 142 -5.07 -24.25 16.72
C SER A 142 -4.06 -24.89 17.68
N ALA A 143 -2.95 -25.41 17.17
CA ALA A 143 -1.97 -26.17 17.94
C ALA A 143 -0.85 -25.30 18.56
N SER A 144 -0.31 -24.34 17.80
CA SER A 144 0.72 -23.41 18.25
C SER A 144 0.52 -22.01 17.62
N PRO A 145 -0.38 -21.19 18.18
CA PRO A 145 -0.61 -19.83 17.70
C PRO A 145 0.64 -18.94 17.80
N ARG A 146 1.53 -19.19 18.76
CA ARG A 146 2.81 -18.45 18.89
C ARG A 146 3.73 -18.71 17.70
N PHE A 147 3.81 -19.95 17.25
CA PHE A 147 4.56 -20.29 16.03
C PHE A 147 3.95 -19.62 14.82
N CYS A 148 2.62 -19.67 14.64
CA CYS A 148 1.94 -18.99 13.53
C CYS A 148 2.22 -17.48 13.52
N CYS A 149 2.15 -16.80 14.67
CA CYS A 149 2.50 -15.37 14.75
C CYS A 149 3.95 -15.09 14.30
N GLN A 150 4.91 -15.91 14.73
CA GLN A 150 6.32 -15.72 14.36
C GLN A 150 6.59 -16.11 12.91
N PHE A 151 5.91 -17.12 12.40
CA PHE A 151 5.95 -17.51 11.00
C PHE A 151 5.43 -16.40 10.10
N ILE A 152 4.28 -15.78 10.40
CA ILE A 152 3.76 -14.62 9.64
C ILE A 152 4.77 -13.47 9.68
N THR A 153 5.39 -13.20 10.83
CA THR A 153 6.42 -12.15 10.96
C THR A 153 7.62 -12.42 10.04
N ALA A 154 8.10 -13.67 9.99
CA ALA A 154 9.21 -14.06 9.12
C ALA A 154 8.81 -14.08 7.63
N VAL A 155 7.60 -14.53 7.29
CA VAL A 155 7.08 -14.60 5.93
C VAL A 155 6.87 -13.21 5.33
N THR A 156 6.35 -12.27 6.11
CA THR A 156 6.17 -10.88 5.65
C THR A 156 7.49 -10.14 5.46
N ALA A 157 8.55 -10.53 6.19
CA ALA A 157 9.91 -10.07 5.94
C ALA A 157 10.58 -10.76 4.73
N LEU A 158 10.18 -12.00 4.41
CA LEU A 158 10.68 -12.76 3.26
C LEU A 158 10.09 -12.26 1.94
N TYR A 159 8.77 -12.07 1.87
CA TYR A 159 8.06 -11.63 0.68
C TYR A 159 7.73 -10.15 0.81
N ASP A 160 8.69 -9.28 0.51
CA ASP A 160 8.52 -7.83 0.70
C ASP A 160 7.85 -7.11 -0.48
N LEU A 161 7.45 -7.84 -1.54
CA LEU A 161 6.90 -7.33 -2.80
C LEU A 161 7.85 -6.37 -3.57
N SER A 162 9.15 -6.35 -3.27
CA SER A 162 10.13 -5.50 -3.97
C SER A 162 10.43 -5.98 -5.40
N SER A 163 10.25 -7.27 -5.69
CA SER A 163 10.34 -7.88 -7.03
C SER A 163 9.20 -8.88 -7.25
N ASP A 164 9.02 -9.37 -8.48
CA ASP A 164 7.92 -10.27 -8.82
C ASP A 164 8.08 -11.66 -8.17
N ASP A 165 9.32 -12.10 -7.94
CA ASP A 165 9.65 -13.34 -7.21
C ASP A 165 9.41 -13.23 -5.70
N LEU A 166 9.26 -11.99 -5.20
CA LEU A 166 9.03 -11.67 -3.80
C LEU A 166 7.57 -11.30 -3.52
N ILE A 167 6.67 -11.54 -4.47
CA ILE A 167 5.22 -11.55 -4.25
C ILE A 167 4.85 -12.87 -3.56
N PRO A 168 4.11 -12.85 -2.44
CA PRO A 168 3.77 -14.09 -1.72
C PRO A 168 2.90 -15.01 -2.60
N PRO A 169 3.09 -16.34 -2.56
CA PRO A 169 2.20 -17.29 -3.21
C PRO A 169 0.74 -17.11 -2.78
N SER A 170 -0.21 -17.23 -3.72
CA SER A 170 -1.65 -17.01 -3.46
C SER A 170 -2.17 -17.88 -2.31
N ASP A 171 -1.82 -19.17 -2.33
CA ASP A 171 -2.15 -20.13 -1.27
C ASP A 171 -1.64 -19.68 0.12
N LEU A 172 -0.40 -19.17 0.18
CA LEU A 172 0.19 -18.65 1.42
C LEU A 172 -0.54 -17.40 1.92
N LEU A 173 -0.92 -16.50 1.00
CA LEU A 173 -1.72 -15.32 1.33
C LEU A 173 -3.09 -15.73 1.87
N GLU A 174 -3.79 -16.65 1.21
CA GLU A 174 -5.10 -17.15 1.67
C GLU A 174 -5.00 -17.77 3.07
N LEU A 175 -3.97 -18.59 3.31
CA LEU A 175 -3.70 -19.17 4.63
C LEU A 175 -3.57 -18.11 5.72
N ILE A 176 -2.70 -17.12 5.50
CA ILE A 176 -2.45 -16.05 6.48
C ILE A 176 -3.70 -15.22 6.71
N VAL A 177 -4.42 -14.87 5.65
CA VAL A 177 -5.70 -14.15 5.74
C VAL A 177 -6.73 -14.97 6.52
N SER A 178 -6.79 -16.28 6.31
CA SER A 178 -7.71 -17.16 7.02
C SER A 178 -7.42 -17.20 8.52
N TRP A 179 -6.15 -17.33 8.93
CA TRP A 179 -5.75 -17.34 10.33
C TRP A 179 -6.05 -16.02 11.05
N ILE A 180 -5.70 -14.89 10.42
CA ILE A 180 -5.91 -13.56 11.02
C ILE A 180 -7.41 -13.24 11.12
N PHE A 181 -8.19 -13.65 10.12
CA PHE A 181 -9.64 -13.46 10.15
C PHE A 181 -10.32 -14.33 11.22
N GLU A 182 -9.80 -15.53 11.49
CA GLU A 182 -10.33 -16.44 12.50
C GLU A 182 -10.06 -15.95 13.94
N ASP A 183 -8.83 -15.54 14.26
CA ASP A 183 -8.53 -14.82 15.51
C ASP A 183 -7.55 -13.65 15.26
N PRO A 184 -8.04 -12.40 15.19
CA PRO A 184 -7.19 -11.24 15.01
C PRO A 184 -6.13 -11.07 16.11
N ARG A 185 -6.34 -11.60 17.32
CA ARG A 185 -5.35 -11.51 18.41
C ARG A 185 -4.11 -12.36 18.15
N LEU A 186 -4.16 -13.27 17.16
CA LEU A 186 -3.02 -14.07 16.74
C LEU A 186 -1.77 -13.21 16.52
N ILE A 187 -1.90 -12.10 15.79
CA ILE A 187 -0.76 -11.25 15.44
C ILE A 187 -0.27 -10.39 16.61
N LEU A 188 -0.98 -10.39 17.73
CA LEU A 188 -0.58 -9.72 18.97
C LEU A 188 -0.07 -10.71 20.02
N ILE A 189 -0.18 -12.04 19.81
CA ILE A 189 0.05 -13.03 20.86
C ILE A 189 1.45 -12.95 21.47
N THR A 190 2.48 -12.67 20.66
CA THR A 190 3.84 -12.50 21.15
C THR A 190 3.96 -11.28 22.05
N PHE A 191 3.41 -10.12 21.63
CA PHE A 191 3.36 -8.91 22.45
C PHE A 191 2.60 -9.14 23.76
N LEU A 192 1.48 -9.87 23.72
CA LEU A 192 0.65 -10.15 24.89
C LEU A 192 1.37 -11.05 25.90
N ASN A 193 2.18 -12.01 25.44
CA ASN A 193 2.80 -13.01 26.32
C ASN A 193 4.26 -12.72 26.68
N THR A 194 4.93 -11.79 26.01
CA THR A 194 6.35 -11.52 26.25
C THR A 194 6.52 -10.35 27.24
N PRO A 195 7.33 -10.48 28.30
CA PRO A 195 7.73 -9.36 29.13
C PRO A 195 8.62 -8.43 28.29
N ILE A 196 8.19 -7.19 28.11
CA ILE A 196 8.84 -6.24 27.21
C ILE A 196 10.13 -5.75 27.87
N ALA A 197 11.26 -6.33 27.47
CA ALA A 197 12.57 -5.78 27.71
C ALA A 197 12.87 -4.75 26.60
N ALA A 198 13.40 -3.59 27.00
CA ALA A 198 13.61 -2.45 26.13
C ALA A 198 14.42 -2.81 24.87
N ASN A 199 13.90 -2.38 23.72
CA ASN A 199 14.49 -2.37 22.38
C ASN A 199 14.88 -3.73 21.80
N LEU A 200 14.21 -4.14 20.71
CA LEU A 200 14.72 -5.22 19.87
C LEU A 200 16.04 -4.77 19.22
N PRO A 201 17.07 -5.65 19.16
CA PRO A 201 18.31 -5.31 18.49
C PRO A 201 18.09 -5.11 16.98
N ILE A 202 18.89 -4.24 16.37
CA ILE A 202 18.89 -4.01 14.91
C ILE A 202 19.18 -5.34 14.19
N GLY A 203 18.44 -5.62 13.11
CA GLY A 203 18.61 -6.82 12.29
C GLY A 203 17.83 -8.05 12.76
N PHE A 204 16.93 -7.89 13.73
CA PHE A 204 15.98 -8.92 14.18
C PHE A 204 14.58 -8.66 13.61
N LEU A 205 13.73 -9.67 13.63
CA LEU A 205 12.32 -9.52 13.23
C LEU A 205 11.55 -8.66 14.25
N GLU A 206 10.51 -7.97 13.78
CA GLU A 206 9.63 -7.19 14.65
C GLU A 206 8.88 -8.05 15.67
N LEU A 207 8.44 -7.44 16.78
CA LEU A 207 7.72 -8.16 17.84
C LEU A 207 6.37 -8.73 17.35
N THR A 208 5.77 -8.09 16.35
CA THR A 208 4.50 -8.48 15.76
C THR A 208 4.57 -8.42 14.23
N PRO A 209 3.74 -9.19 13.50
CA PRO A 209 3.67 -9.10 12.05
C PRO A 209 3.08 -7.79 11.50
N LEU A 210 2.59 -6.88 12.36
CA LEU A 210 1.81 -5.71 11.93
C LEU A 210 2.51 -4.89 10.85
N THR A 211 3.78 -4.55 11.03
CA THR A 211 4.57 -3.77 10.06
C THR A 211 4.62 -4.45 8.69
N GLY A 212 4.96 -5.74 8.65
CA GLY A 212 5.04 -6.50 7.42
C GLY A 212 3.69 -6.66 6.71
N LEU A 213 2.61 -6.89 7.46
CA LEU A 213 1.26 -6.99 6.91
C LEU A 213 0.74 -5.65 6.37
N ILE A 214 1.08 -4.53 7.01
CA ILE A 214 0.78 -3.18 6.49
C ILE A 214 1.52 -2.99 5.16
N CYS A 215 2.82 -3.31 5.11
CA CYS A 215 3.61 -3.24 3.88
C CYS A 215 2.98 -4.08 2.75
N TRP A 216 2.54 -5.30 3.04
CA TRP A 216 1.80 -6.14 2.09
C TRP A 216 0.56 -5.44 1.54
N CYS A 217 -0.32 -4.96 2.42
CA CYS A 217 -1.57 -4.32 2.03
C CYS A 217 -1.32 -3.07 1.17
N VAL A 218 -0.32 -2.27 1.52
CA VAL A 218 0.02 -1.01 0.84
C VAL A 218 0.71 -1.26 -0.50
N LYS A 219 1.66 -2.20 -0.59
CA LYS A 219 2.45 -2.44 -1.81
C LYS A 219 1.73 -3.31 -2.84
N ALA A 220 0.80 -4.17 -2.42
CA ALA A 220 0.16 -5.14 -3.31
C ALA A 220 -0.43 -4.55 -4.60
N PRO A 221 -1.23 -3.46 -4.58
CA PRO A 221 -1.79 -2.89 -5.82
C PRO A 221 -0.71 -2.55 -6.85
N LEU A 222 0.41 -1.97 -6.41
CA LEU A 222 1.53 -1.58 -7.27
C LEU A 222 2.31 -2.79 -7.78
N ALA A 223 2.57 -3.77 -6.92
CA ALA A 223 3.32 -4.97 -7.27
C ALA A 223 2.61 -5.82 -8.34
N TYR A 224 1.29 -6.02 -8.22
CA TYR A 224 0.52 -6.78 -9.21
C TYR A 224 0.38 -6.01 -10.53
N LYS A 225 0.24 -4.68 -10.48
CA LYS A 225 0.26 -3.84 -11.68
C LYS A 225 1.61 -3.90 -12.41
N ARG A 226 2.72 -3.96 -11.67
CA ARG A 226 4.07 -4.17 -12.23
C ARG A 226 4.19 -5.52 -12.91
N LYS A 227 3.79 -6.60 -12.24
CA LYS A 227 3.80 -7.97 -12.80
C LYS A 227 3.01 -8.05 -14.11
N LYS A 228 1.83 -7.42 -14.16
CA LYS A 228 1.00 -7.34 -15.37
C LYS A 228 1.62 -6.53 -16.50
N LYS A 229 2.37 -5.46 -16.18
CA LYS A 229 3.12 -4.68 -17.19
C LYS A 229 4.25 -5.51 -17.80
N ALA A 230 4.99 -6.27 -16.99
CA ALA A 230 6.10 -7.11 -17.43
C ALA A 230 5.66 -8.26 -18.35
N SER A 231 4.49 -8.87 -18.09
CA SER A 231 3.94 -9.92 -18.95
C SER A 231 3.55 -9.42 -20.34
N LEU A 232 3.09 -8.17 -20.45
CA LEU A 232 2.73 -7.53 -21.73
C LEU A 232 3.97 -7.15 -22.56
N SER A 233 5.11 -6.83 -21.93
CA SER A 233 6.34 -6.47 -22.64
C SER A 233 7.13 -7.68 -23.18
N ASN A 234 6.93 -8.87 -22.61
CA ASN A 234 7.71 -10.08 -22.96
C ASN A 234 7.15 -10.89 -24.16
N GLY A 235 6.21 -10.35 -24.94
CA GLY A 235 5.91 -10.86 -26.29
C GLY A 235 5.37 -12.29 -26.39
N GLN A 236 4.82 -12.88 -25.33
CA GLN A 236 4.11 -14.15 -25.46
C GLN A 236 2.77 -13.93 -26.19
N PRO A 237 2.53 -14.58 -27.35
CA PRO A 237 1.25 -14.45 -28.03
C PRO A 237 0.13 -15.01 -27.14
N PRO A 238 -1.07 -14.41 -27.14
CA PRO A 238 -2.19 -14.92 -26.38
C PRO A 238 -2.62 -16.27 -26.99
N THR A 239 -2.18 -17.37 -26.40
CA THR A 239 -2.80 -18.67 -26.63
C THR A 239 -4.25 -18.56 -26.14
N LYS A 240 -5.20 -18.76 -27.06
CA LYS A 240 -6.66 -18.60 -26.86
C LYS A 240 -7.28 -19.53 -25.79
N ILE A 241 -6.46 -20.18 -24.97
CA ILE A 241 -6.86 -21.08 -23.87
C ILE A 241 -6.63 -20.41 -22.50
N ALA A 242 -5.89 -19.29 -22.41
CA ALA A 242 -5.54 -18.63 -21.15
C ALA A 242 -6.38 -17.39 -20.79
N LYS A 243 -7.55 -17.19 -21.43
CA LYS A 243 -8.42 -16.04 -21.13
C LYS A 243 -9.32 -16.24 -19.90
N ASP A 244 -9.49 -17.46 -19.42
CA ASP A 244 -10.38 -17.76 -18.29
C ASP A 244 -9.66 -17.95 -16.95
N SER A 245 -8.31 -18.03 -16.91
CA SER A 245 -7.57 -18.37 -15.68
C SER A 245 -6.77 -17.25 -15.04
N THR A 246 -6.37 -16.19 -15.77
CA THR A 246 -5.53 -15.12 -15.22
C THR A 246 -6.31 -13.90 -14.71
N GLU A 247 -7.53 -13.66 -15.19
CA GLU A 247 -8.38 -12.57 -14.65
C GLU A 247 -9.09 -12.97 -13.35
N GLY A 248 -9.34 -14.27 -13.12
CA GLY A 248 -9.95 -14.78 -11.88
C GLY A 248 -9.01 -14.76 -10.68
N ASP A 249 -7.76 -15.25 -10.85
CA ASP A 249 -6.77 -15.37 -9.77
C ASP A 249 -6.30 -13.99 -9.25
N ASP A 250 -6.18 -12.99 -10.13
CA ASP A 250 -5.83 -11.61 -9.75
C ASP A 250 -6.96 -10.94 -8.95
N GLY A 251 -8.22 -11.17 -9.35
CA GLY A 251 -9.41 -10.69 -8.65
C GLY A 251 -9.55 -11.26 -7.24
N ASP A 252 -9.23 -12.54 -7.06
CA ASP A 252 -9.24 -13.19 -5.74
C ASP A 252 -8.13 -12.67 -4.83
N CYS A 253 -6.91 -12.45 -5.37
CA CYS A 253 -5.81 -11.82 -4.63
C CYS A 253 -6.18 -10.41 -4.13
N HIS A 254 -6.80 -9.58 -4.97
CA HIS A 254 -7.24 -8.24 -4.57
C HIS A 254 -8.25 -8.24 -3.41
N GLN A 255 -9.16 -9.22 -3.40
CA GLN A 255 -10.13 -9.42 -2.32
C GLN A 255 -9.42 -9.86 -1.02
N LEU A 256 -8.46 -10.78 -1.11
CA LEU A 256 -7.66 -11.22 0.03
C LEU A 256 -6.91 -10.06 0.69
N TYR A 257 -6.23 -9.20 -0.08
CA TYR A 257 -5.56 -8.02 0.49
C TYR A 257 -6.53 -7.00 1.10
N SER A 258 -7.74 -6.87 0.56
CA SER A 258 -8.75 -5.98 1.12
C SER A 258 -9.28 -6.51 2.46
N LYS A 259 -9.51 -7.82 2.55
CA LYS A 259 -9.86 -8.52 3.80
C LYS A 259 -8.72 -8.46 4.82
N LEU A 260 -7.48 -8.61 4.37
CA LEU A 260 -6.29 -8.48 5.21
C LEU A 260 -6.18 -7.08 5.78
N HIS A 261 -6.29 -6.05 4.94
CA HIS A 261 -6.21 -4.64 5.35
C HIS A 261 -7.26 -4.32 6.41
N LEU A 262 -8.51 -4.73 6.21
CA LEU A 262 -9.57 -4.56 7.21
C LEU A 262 -9.21 -5.24 8.55
N SER A 263 -8.71 -6.48 8.50
CA SER A 263 -8.32 -7.22 9.71
C SER A 263 -7.17 -6.53 10.44
N VAL A 264 -6.18 -6.00 9.72
CA VAL A 264 -5.07 -5.21 10.28
C VAL A 264 -5.60 -3.95 10.98
N LEU A 265 -6.52 -3.20 10.36
CA LEU A 265 -7.12 -2.02 10.98
C LEU A 265 -7.89 -2.38 12.26
N GLN A 266 -8.65 -3.49 12.27
CA GLN A 266 -9.35 -3.97 13.46
C GLN A 266 -8.38 -4.30 14.60
N VAL A 267 -7.27 -4.97 14.29
CA VAL A 267 -6.23 -5.29 15.28
C VAL A 267 -5.63 -4.01 15.86
N LEU A 268 -5.33 -3.02 15.01
CA LEU A 268 -4.82 -1.73 15.46
C LEU A 268 -5.80 -1.03 16.40
N MET A 269 -7.10 -1.11 16.16
CA MET A 269 -8.11 -0.55 17.08
C MET A 269 -8.14 -1.29 18.43
N MET A 270 -8.00 -2.62 18.44
CA MET A 270 -7.94 -3.42 19.68
C MET A 270 -6.66 -3.15 20.50
N LEU A 271 -5.57 -2.81 19.82
CA LEU A 271 -4.25 -2.65 20.43
C LEU A 271 -4.21 -1.54 21.49
N GLN A 272 -5.01 -0.48 21.34
CA GLN A 272 -5.09 0.59 22.34
C GLN A 272 -5.45 0.07 23.73
N GLY A 273 -6.41 -0.87 23.82
CA GLY A 273 -6.81 -1.49 25.08
C GLY A 273 -5.65 -2.23 25.73
N HIS A 274 -4.99 -3.10 24.97
CA HIS A 274 -3.86 -3.90 25.48
C HIS A 274 -2.63 -3.06 25.85
N LEU A 275 -2.32 -2.01 25.09
CA LEU A 275 -1.27 -1.05 25.44
C LEU A 275 -1.59 -0.32 26.75
N THR A 276 -2.87 0.02 26.98
CA THR A 276 -3.31 0.67 28.21
C THR A 276 -3.22 -0.29 29.40
N GLU A 277 -3.72 -1.52 29.27
CA GLU A 277 -3.64 -2.57 30.29
C GLU A 277 -2.20 -2.86 30.73
N LYS A 278 -1.26 -2.84 29.78
CA LYS A 278 0.17 -3.06 30.05
C LYS A 278 0.93 -1.80 30.48
N ASN A 279 0.28 -0.64 30.62
CA ASN A 279 0.92 0.66 30.92
C ASN A 279 2.00 1.09 29.90
N LEU A 280 1.75 0.80 28.62
CA LEU A 280 2.65 1.07 27.49
C LEU A 280 2.09 2.04 26.47
N TYR A 281 0.83 2.47 26.61
CA TYR A 281 0.23 3.46 25.74
C TYR A 281 1.08 4.74 25.69
N GLY A 282 1.46 5.17 24.48
CA GLY A 282 2.35 6.31 24.26
C GLY A 282 3.83 6.07 24.59
N ARG A 283 4.22 4.87 25.04
CA ARG A 283 5.60 4.51 25.43
C ARG A 283 6.22 3.45 24.52
N LEU A 284 5.41 2.60 23.91
CA LEU A 284 5.84 1.59 22.96
C LEU A 284 5.00 1.66 21.69
N GLY A 285 5.63 2.02 20.57
CA GLY A 285 5.05 1.82 19.24
C GLY A 285 5.39 0.42 18.75
N LEU A 286 4.38 -0.37 18.36
CA LEU A 286 4.59 -1.66 17.71
C LEU A 286 4.88 -1.54 16.21
N ILE A 287 4.70 -0.35 15.63
CA ILE A 287 5.11 0.00 14.27
C ILE A 287 6.22 1.05 14.39
N PRO A 288 7.49 0.66 14.20
CA PRO A 288 8.59 1.61 14.19
C PRO A 288 8.44 2.63 13.05
N PHE A 289 8.62 3.91 13.36
CA PHE A 289 8.53 4.98 12.37
C PHE A 289 9.59 4.83 11.26
N ASP A 290 10.75 4.26 11.59
CA ASP A 290 11.85 4.00 10.65
C ASP A 290 11.45 3.09 9.49
N HIS A 291 10.36 2.31 9.61
CA HIS A 291 9.82 1.50 8.51
C HIS A 291 8.82 2.25 7.61
N VAL A 292 8.23 3.34 8.11
CA VAL A 292 7.24 4.13 7.36
C VAL A 292 7.92 4.90 6.22
N VAL A 293 9.12 5.45 6.48
CA VAL A 293 9.86 6.25 5.50
C VAL A 293 10.28 5.41 4.28
N PRO A 294 10.96 4.25 4.42
CA PRO A 294 11.28 3.39 3.29
C PRO A 294 10.05 2.91 2.51
N LEU A 295 8.93 2.63 3.20
CA LEU A 295 7.68 2.24 2.55
C LEU A 295 7.16 3.35 1.62
N VAL A 296 7.18 4.61 2.08
CA VAL A 296 6.77 5.77 1.28
C VAL A 296 7.68 6.01 0.09
N GLU A 297 9.00 5.89 0.29
CA GLU A 297 9.98 6.01 -0.78
C GLU A 297 9.79 4.93 -1.85
N GLU A 298 9.48 3.71 -1.44
CA GLU A 298 9.22 2.59 -2.35
C GLU A 298 7.91 2.79 -3.12
N ILE A 299 6.85 3.30 -2.49
CA ILE A 299 5.61 3.67 -3.19
C ILE A 299 5.89 4.73 -4.25
N ASN A 300 6.68 5.76 -3.91
CA ASN A 300 7.02 6.82 -4.84
C ASN A 300 7.85 6.26 -6.02
N ARG A 301 8.86 5.42 -5.73
CA ARG A 301 9.67 4.74 -6.76
C ARG A 301 8.82 3.88 -7.70
N LEU A 302 7.90 3.08 -7.16
CA LEU A 302 7.00 2.23 -7.94
C LEU A 302 5.98 3.05 -8.75
N SER A 303 5.48 4.14 -8.19
CA SER A 303 4.60 5.09 -8.90
C SER A 303 5.30 5.67 -10.14
N ASP A 304 6.55 6.09 -9.99
CA ASP A 304 7.36 6.62 -11.10
C ASP A 304 7.64 5.53 -12.16
N GLU A 305 7.98 4.32 -11.73
CA GLU A 305 8.25 3.16 -12.61
C GLU A 305 7.00 2.74 -13.43
N LEU A 306 5.82 2.77 -12.82
CA LEU A 306 4.57 2.33 -13.44
C LEU A 306 3.96 3.38 -14.38
N ASN A 307 4.40 4.64 -14.29
CA ASN A 307 3.77 5.83 -14.87
C ASN A 307 2.38 6.10 -14.24
N PRO A 308 2.18 7.25 -13.54
CA PRO A 308 0.93 7.58 -12.87
C PRO A 308 -0.33 7.51 -13.74
N LEU A 309 -0.23 7.72 -15.06
CA LEU A 309 -1.38 7.58 -15.98
C LEU A 309 -1.89 6.14 -16.09
N ASN A 310 -0.99 5.16 -15.99
CA ASN A 310 -1.30 3.77 -16.26
C ASN A 310 -1.69 3.02 -14.98
N ALA A 311 -1.26 3.52 -13.82
CA ALA A 311 -1.46 2.90 -12.51
C ALA A 311 -2.16 3.81 -11.49
N SER A 312 -2.94 4.79 -11.97
CA SER A 312 -3.58 5.79 -11.11
C SER A 312 -4.44 5.16 -10.01
N GLU A 313 -5.26 4.16 -10.36
CA GLU A 313 -6.14 3.48 -9.40
C GLU A 313 -5.34 2.70 -8.35
N GLU A 314 -4.27 2.01 -8.77
CA GLU A 314 -3.42 1.24 -7.86
C GLU A 314 -2.59 2.14 -6.94
N ILE A 315 -2.12 3.28 -7.45
CA ILE A 315 -1.42 4.31 -6.65
C ILE A 315 -2.39 4.92 -5.64
N GLU A 316 -3.59 5.32 -6.05
CA GLU A 316 -4.62 5.85 -5.14
C GLU A 316 -4.96 4.83 -4.04
N LEU A 317 -5.17 3.57 -4.40
CA LEU A 317 -5.48 2.52 -3.44
C LEU A 317 -4.32 2.26 -2.45
N ALA A 318 -3.06 2.26 -2.92
CA ALA A 318 -1.89 2.12 -2.06
C ALA A 318 -1.78 3.28 -1.05
N LEU A 319 -1.99 4.52 -1.53
CA LEU A 319 -1.97 5.72 -0.70
C LEU A 319 -3.11 5.74 0.32
N ASP A 320 -4.31 5.34 -0.07
CA ASP A 320 -5.46 5.27 0.84
C ASP A 320 -5.24 4.22 1.93
N ARG A 321 -4.70 3.03 1.58
CA ARG A 321 -4.35 2.00 2.56
C ARG A 321 -3.27 2.48 3.53
N LEU A 322 -2.24 3.17 3.02
CA LEU A 322 -1.19 3.76 3.86
C LEU A 322 -1.77 4.80 4.81
N ALA A 323 -2.58 5.74 4.30
CA ALA A 323 -3.18 6.79 5.10
C ALA A 323 -4.07 6.23 6.22
N GLN A 324 -4.94 5.26 5.90
CA GLN A 324 -5.78 4.59 6.88
C GLN A 324 -4.96 3.86 7.94
N ALA A 325 -3.95 3.07 7.54
CA ALA A 325 -3.09 2.34 8.46
C ALA A 325 -2.34 3.28 9.41
N LEU A 326 -1.72 4.35 8.89
CA LEU A 326 -1.01 5.35 9.70
C LEU A 326 -1.98 6.08 10.64
N GLN A 327 -3.14 6.51 10.16
CA GLN A 327 -4.13 7.21 10.98
C GLN A 327 -4.61 6.35 12.16
N VAL A 328 -4.98 5.09 11.90
CA VAL A 328 -5.46 4.18 12.95
C VAL A 328 -4.31 3.79 13.89
N ALA A 329 -3.12 3.52 13.37
CA ALA A 329 -1.94 3.20 14.19
C ALA A 329 -1.55 4.35 15.13
N MET A 330 -1.61 5.60 14.67
CA MET A 330 -1.37 6.76 15.51
C MET A 330 -2.45 6.91 16.59
N ALA A 331 -3.73 6.79 16.22
CA ALA A 331 -4.84 6.93 17.15
C ALA A 331 -4.81 5.86 18.26
N SER A 332 -4.42 4.63 17.91
CA SER A 332 -4.32 3.53 18.86
C SER A 332 -3.02 3.49 19.66
N GLY A 333 -2.08 4.40 19.39
CA GLY A 333 -0.76 4.42 20.02
C GLY A 333 0.22 3.35 19.51
N ALA A 334 -0.13 2.65 18.43
CA ALA A 334 0.71 1.65 17.77
C ALA A 334 1.89 2.28 17.02
N LEU A 335 1.74 3.50 16.52
CA LEU A 335 2.78 4.30 15.87
C LEU A 335 3.00 5.58 16.68
N LEU A 336 4.23 5.76 17.18
CA LEU A 336 4.65 6.97 17.87
C LEU A 336 5.40 7.85 16.87
N CYS A 337 4.82 8.99 16.49
CA CYS A 337 5.45 9.94 15.59
C CYS A 337 5.12 11.39 15.97
N THR A 338 6.03 12.30 15.67
CA THR A 338 5.82 13.73 15.85
C THR A 338 5.15 14.36 14.63
N ARG A 339 4.75 15.62 14.76
CA ARG A 339 4.22 16.39 13.62
C ARG A 339 5.27 16.59 12.51
N ASP A 340 6.55 16.70 12.86
CA ASP A 340 7.63 16.90 11.88
C ASP A 340 8.00 15.61 11.16
N ASP A 341 7.88 14.46 11.84
CA ASP A 341 7.95 13.13 11.23
C ASP A 341 6.87 12.96 10.15
N LEU A 342 5.62 13.33 10.46
CA LEU A 342 4.54 13.31 9.47
C LEU A 342 4.78 14.24 8.29
N ARG A 343 5.32 15.45 8.52
CA ARG A 343 5.68 16.36 7.43
C ARG A 343 6.73 15.73 6.52
N THR A 344 7.71 15.04 7.09
CA THR A 344 8.74 14.31 6.35
C THR A 344 8.11 13.23 5.47
N VAL A 345 7.21 12.42 6.02
CA VAL A 345 6.47 11.40 5.24
C VAL A 345 5.63 12.04 4.13
N CYS A 346 4.81 13.04 4.46
CA CYS A 346 3.95 13.71 3.48
C CYS A 346 4.72 14.37 2.34
N SER A 347 5.93 14.90 2.61
CA SER A 347 6.79 15.49 1.58
C SER A 347 7.35 14.49 0.56
N ARG A 348 7.36 13.19 0.91
CA ARG A 348 7.90 12.09 0.09
C ARG A 348 6.82 11.28 -0.63
N LEU A 349 5.53 11.51 -0.33
CA LEU A 349 4.43 10.84 -1.02
C LEU A 349 4.36 11.27 -2.49
N PRO A 350 4.03 10.36 -3.43
CA PRO A 350 3.71 10.74 -4.79
C PRO A 350 2.57 11.74 -4.74
N HIS A 351 2.87 12.99 -5.10
CA HIS A 351 1.85 14.03 -5.18
C HIS A 351 0.83 13.63 -6.25
N ASN A 352 -0.43 14.10 -6.15
CA ASN A 352 -1.41 14.08 -7.25
C ASN A 352 -0.84 14.86 -8.44
N LYS A 353 0.09 14.20 -9.11
CA LYS A 353 0.87 14.70 -10.19
C LYS A 353 0.26 14.04 -11.41
N TYR A 354 -0.34 14.88 -12.26
CA TYR A 354 -0.51 14.55 -13.66
C TYR A 354 0.79 13.84 -14.16
N PRO A 355 0.73 12.92 -15.11
CA PRO A 355 1.97 12.30 -15.61
C PRO A 355 3.05 13.34 -15.92
N ASP A 356 4.32 12.97 -15.73
CA ASP A 356 5.43 13.86 -16.06
C ASP A 356 5.40 14.33 -17.52
N SER A 357 4.80 13.56 -18.43
CA SER A 357 4.53 14.00 -19.80
C SER A 357 3.59 15.20 -19.84
N TRP A 358 2.52 15.23 -19.04
CA TRP A 358 1.63 16.38 -18.94
C TRP A 358 2.34 17.57 -18.29
N TYR A 359 3.11 17.38 -17.22
CA TYR A 359 3.89 18.48 -16.63
C TYR A 359 4.91 19.04 -17.60
N ARG A 360 5.68 18.19 -18.26
CA ARG A 360 6.64 18.59 -19.31
C ARG A 360 5.92 19.27 -20.47
N ASP A 361 4.75 18.78 -20.87
CA ASP A 361 3.98 19.39 -21.94
C ASP A 361 3.46 20.76 -21.52
N ILE A 362 2.87 20.93 -20.33
CA ILE A 362 2.36 22.25 -19.91
C ILE A 362 3.49 23.24 -19.58
N THR A 363 4.68 22.80 -19.15
CA THR A 363 5.80 23.70 -18.86
C THR A 363 6.65 24.03 -20.08
N SER A 364 6.72 23.14 -21.07
CA SER A 364 7.69 23.23 -22.17
C SER A 364 7.04 23.30 -23.56
N ASN A 365 5.78 22.90 -23.71
CA ASN A 365 5.06 22.95 -24.99
C ASN A 365 4.37 24.31 -25.17
N LYS A 366 4.83 25.06 -26.18
CA LYS A 366 4.29 26.38 -26.53
C LYS A 366 2.83 26.39 -26.97
N LYS A 367 2.22 25.21 -27.19
CA LYS A 367 0.77 25.10 -27.49
C LYS A 367 -0.11 25.49 -26.30
N PHE A 368 0.41 25.37 -25.08
CA PHE A 368 -0.32 25.73 -23.88
C PHE A 368 0.05 27.12 -23.41
N PHE A 369 -0.97 27.86 -22.95
CA PHE A 369 -0.76 29.03 -22.12
C PHE A 369 -0.70 28.56 -20.66
N SER A 370 0.51 28.51 -20.11
CA SER A 370 0.76 28.12 -18.72
C SER A 370 1.37 29.29 -17.96
N LEU A 371 0.62 29.81 -17.00
CA LEU A 371 1.02 30.97 -16.21
C LEU A 371 0.95 30.66 -14.72
N ALA A 372 2.00 31.03 -13.99
CA ALA A 372 2.10 30.85 -12.54
C ALA A 372 2.12 32.21 -11.82
N ALA A 373 1.33 32.34 -10.76
CA ALA A 373 1.43 33.42 -9.79
C ALA A 373 2.45 33.05 -8.71
N THR A 374 3.42 33.93 -8.44
CA THR A 374 4.45 33.69 -7.43
C THR A 374 4.39 34.69 -6.29
N TYR A 375 4.67 34.24 -5.07
CA TYR A 375 4.83 35.08 -3.89
C TYR A 375 6.12 34.67 -3.17
N ARG A 376 7.06 35.63 -3.00
CA ARG A 376 8.39 35.40 -2.41
C ARG A 376 9.17 34.24 -3.06
N GLY A 377 9.08 34.12 -4.39
CA GLY A 377 9.78 33.08 -5.15
C GLY A 377 9.10 31.71 -5.15
N SER A 378 7.96 31.54 -4.48
CA SER A 378 7.18 30.29 -4.50
C SER A 378 5.92 30.45 -5.35
N ILE A 379 5.55 29.41 -6.12
CA ILE A 379 4.29 29.39 -6.88
C ILE A 379 3.11 29.23 -5.91
N VAL A 380 2.18 30.17 -5.95
CA VAL A 380 0.97 30.20 -5.08
C VAL A 380 -0.33 30.04 -5.86
N GLY A 381 -0.27 30.06 -7.19
CA GLY A 381 -1.38 29.72 -8.06
C GLY A 381 -0.93 29.52 -9.51
N MET A 382 -1.76 28.86 -10.32
CA MET A 382 -1.49 28.66 -11.74
C MET A 382 -2.78 28.61 -12.55
N ILE A 383 -2.66 28.96 -13.82
CA ILE A 383 -3.66 28.69 -14.86
C ILE A 383 -2.97 28.02 -16.04
N VAL A 384 -3.64 27.00 -16.60
CA VAL A 384 -3.19 26.29 -17.79
C VAL A 384 -4.36 26.21 -18.77
N ALA A 385 -4.15 26.71 -19.98
CA ALA A 385 -5.16 26.71 -21.03
C ALA A 385 -4.59 26.29 -22.38
N GLU A 386 -5.43 25.77 -23.25
CA GLU A 386 -5.11 25.46 -24.65
C GLU A 386 -6.04 26.22 -25.58
N ILE A 387 -5.47 27.01 -26.49
CA ILE A 387 -6.22 27.62 -27.60
C ILE A 387 -6.19 26.61 -28.75
N LYS A 388 -7.38 26.13 -29.14
CA LYS A 388 -7.52 25.09 -30.16
C LYS A 388 -8.67 25.39 -31.12
N SER A 389 -8.60 24.84 -32.34
CA SER A 389 -9.71 24.92 -33.29
C SER A 389 -10.96 24.25 -32.69
N ARG A 390 -12.14 24.78 -33.03
CA ARG A 390 -13.44 24.22 -32.66
C ARG A 390 -13.60 22.75 -33.04
N THR A 391 -12.88 22.28 -34.06
CA THR A 391 -12.89 20.88 -34.51
C THR A 391 -12.22 19.92 -33.53
N LYS A 392 -11.40 20.45 -32.60
CA LYS A 392 -10.70 19.70 -31.54
C LYS A 392 -11.44 19.75 -30.19
N VAL A 393 -12.66 20.27 -30.16
CA VAL A 393 -13.53 20.18 -28.98
C VAL A 393 -14.05 18.76 -28.88
N HIS A 394 -14.10 18.22 -27.66
CA HIS A 394 -14.60 16.87 -27.45
C HIS A 394 -16.10 16.80 -27.74
N LYS A 395 -16.60 15.58 -28.05
CA LYS A 395 -17.96 15.41 -28.58
C LYS A 395 -19.03 15.88 -27.59
N GLU A 396 -18.79 15.72 -26.29
CA GLU A 396 -19.68 16.16 -25.21
C GLU A 396 -19.92 17.67 -25.18
N ASP A 397 -19.02 18.46 -25.77
CA ASP A 397 -19.06 19.93 -25.79
C ASP A 397 -19.15 20.48 -27.22
N GLY A 398 -19.50 19.63 -28.20
CA GLY A 398 -19.45 19.98 -29.62
C GLY A 398 -20.40 21.12 -30.03
N ASP A 399 -21.38 21.42 -29.19
CA ASP A 399 -22.39 22.47 -29.38
C ASP A 399 -22.08 23.76 -28.60
N ILE A 400 -20.87 23.91 -28.04
CA ILE A 400 -20.46 25.20 -27.45
C ILE A 400 -20.53 26.32 -28.49
N LEU A 401 -20.17 26.08 -29.75
CA LEU A 401 -20.25 27.08 -30.81
C LEU A 401 -21.25 26.68 -31.88
N ALA A 402 -22.06 27.65 -32.32
CA ALA A 402 -22.97 27.48 -33.45
C ALA A 402 -22.25 26.92 -34.70
N SER A 403 -22.91 26.04 -35.44
CA SER A 403 -22.34 25.39 -36.62
C SER A 403 -22.03 26.34 -37.78
N ASN A 404 -22.58 27.56 -37.76
CA ASN A 404 -22.32 28.60 -38.75
C ASN A 404 -20.96 29.30 -38.59
N PHE A 405 -20.29 29.14 -37.44
CA PHE A 405 -18.93 29.67 -37.28
C PHE A 405 -17.93 28.92 -38.17
N PRO A 406 -17.01 29.63 -38.85
CA PRO A 406 -15.97 29.04 -39.70
C PRO A 406 -15.14 27.93 -39.01
N LEU A 407 -14.57 27.01 -39.79
CA LEU A 407 -13.80 25.87 -39.24
C LEU A 407 -12.49 26.27 -38.55
N ASP A 408 -11.92 27.42 -38.93
CA ASP A 408 -10.75 28.02 -38.30
C ASP A 408 -11.07 28.73 -36.98
N THR A 409 -12.36 28.84 -36.61
CA THR A 409 -12.78 29.37 -35.31
C THR A 409 -12.13 28.58 -34.17
N GLN A 410 -11.67 29.29 -33.15
CA GLN A 410 -10.96 28.74 -32.00
C GLN A 410 -11.78 28.87 -30.72
N VAL A 411 -11.42 28.04 -29.76
CA VAL A 411 -11.86 28.10 -28.37
C VAL A 411 -10.65 27.97 -27.44
N ALA A 412 -10.74 28.55 -26.25
CA ALA A 412 -9.77 28.36 -25.18
C ALA A 412 -10.35 27.38 -24.15
N TYR A 413 -9.70 26.25 -23.96
CA TYR A 413 -10.05 25.31 -22.89
C TYR A 413 -9.17 25.55 -21.67
N ILE A 414 -9.75 25.78 -20.50
CA ILE A 414 -9.00 25.85 -19.24
C ILE A 414 -8.85 24.42 -18.71
N LEU A 415 -7.62 23.90 -18.74
CA LEU A 415 -7.27 22.58 -18.22
C LEU A 415 -7.18 22.60 -16.70
N SER A 416 -6.62 23.68 -16.14
CA SER A 416 -6.41 23.82 -14.71
C SER A 416 -6.42 25.29 -14.29
N LEU A 417 -7.08 25.59 -13.19
CA LEU A 417 -6.98 26.86 -12.47
C LEU A 417 -6.98 26.56 -10.98
N GLY A 418 -5.92 26.98 -10.29
CA GLY A 418 -5.75 26.68 -8.87
C GLY A 418 -5.00 27.78 -8.13
N VAL A 419 -5.41 28.01 -6.88
CA VAL A 419 -4.71 28.87 -5.92
C VAL A 419 -4.57 28.11 -4.61
N VAL A 420 -3.37 28.17 -4.04
CA VAL A 420 -3.03 27.60 -2.72
C VAL A 420 -4.01 28.14 -1.67
N LYS A 421 -4.51 27.27 -0.78
CA LYS A 421 -5.69 27.52 0.06
C LYS A 421 -5.54 28.81 0.89
N GLU A 422 -4.36 29.06 1.42
CA GLU A 422 -4.00 30.18 2.28
C GLU A 422 -4.00 31.51 1.51
N PHE A 423 -3.82 31.48 0.19
CA PHE A 423 -3.78 32.65 -0.68
C PHE A 423 -5.10 32.87 -1.45
N ARG A 424 -6.12 32.03 -1.23
CA ARG A 424 -7.44 32.20 -1.85
C ARG A 424 -8.12 33.46 -1.33
N LYS A 425 -9.10 33.97 -2.10
CA LYS A 425 -9.86 35.20 -1.80
C LYS A 425 -9.03 36.50 -1.76
N HIS A 426 -7.79 36.48 -2.25
CA HIS A 426 -6.93 37.66 -2.42
C HIS A 426 -6.83 38.13 -3.88
N GLY A 427 -7.78 37.75 -4.73
CA GLY A 427 -7.82 38.16 -6.14
C GLY A 427 -6.89 37.39 -7.10
N ILE A 428 -5.99 36.52 -6.61
CA ILE A 428 -5.02 35.78 -7.45
C ILE A 428 -5.69 34.99 -8.57
N GLY A 429 -6.76 34.25 -8.27
CA GLY A 429 -7.50 33.50 -9.29
C GLY A 429 -8.14 34.39 -10.36
N SER A 430 -8.54 35.61 -9.97
CA SER A 430 -9.07 36.60 -10.94
C SER A 430 -7.95 37.12 -11.82
N LEU A 431 -6.81 37.48 -11.23
CA LEU A 431 -5.63 37.94 -11.97
C LEU A 431 -5.18 36.91 -13.01
N LEU A 432 -5.12 35.64 -12.65
CA LEU A 432 -4.77 34.55 -13.57
C LEU A 432 -5.76 34.42 -14.72
N LEU A 433 -7.07 34.51 -14.44
CA LEU A 433 -8.10 34.42 -15.48
C LEU A 433 -8.09 35.64 -16.41
N GLU A 434 -7.92 36.85 -15.88
CA GLU A 434 -7.80 38.07 -16.69
C GLU A 434 -6.53 38.02 -17.55
N SER A 435 -5.42 37.51 -17.01
CA SER A 435 -4.18 37.31 -17.78
C SER A 435 -4.37 36.36 -18.96
N LEU A 436 -5.21 35.33 -18.82
CA LEU A 436 -5.57 34.45 -19.92
C LEU A 436 -6.42 35.18 -20.96
N LYS A 437 -7.40 35.99 -20.54
CA LYS A 437 -8.21 36.81 -21.47
C LYS A 437 -7.34 37.78 -22.25
N ASP A 438 -6.41 38.46 -21.60
CA ASP A 438 -5.46 39.38 -22.22
C ASP A 438 -4.56 38.66 -23.24
N HIS A 439 -4.10 37.45 -22.88
CA HIS A 439 -3.35 36.61 -23.81
C HIS A 439 -4.18 36.27 -25.05
N ILE A 440 -5.44 35.82 -24.88
CA ILE A 440 -6.35 35.49 -26.00
C ILE A 440 -6.61 36.72 -26.88
N SER A 441 -6.84 37.88 -26.28
CA SER A 441 -6.98 39.16 -27.00
C SER A 441 -5.72 39.55 -27.77
N THR A 442 -4.55 39.06 -27.39
CA THR A 442 -3.29 39.36 -28.08
C THR A 442 -2.98 38.34 -29.19
N THR A 443 -3.25 37.06 -28.96
CA THR A 443 -2.82 35.97 -29.86
C THR A 443 -3.91 35.41 -30.76
N ALA A 444 -5.18 35.60 -30.44
CA ALA A 444 -6.30 34.93 -31.11
C ALA A 444 -7.59 35.75 -31.13
N GLN A 445 -7.52 37.08 -31.05
CA GLN A 445 -8.70 37.96 -30.92
C GLN A 445 -9.77 37.72 -31.98
N ASP A 446 -9.36 37.59 -33.25
CA ASP A 446 -10.30 37.48 -34.36
C ASP A 446 -10.95 36.09 -34.44
N HIS A 447 -10.25 35.06 -33.97
CA HIS A 447 -10.63 33.65 -34.17
C HIS A 447 -11.19 32.98 -32.91
N CYS A 448 -10.80 33.38 -31.70
CA CYS A 448 -11.25 32.75 -30.46
C CYS A 448 -12.61 33.31 -30.01
N LYS A 449 -13.61 32.43 -29.87
CA LYS A 449 -15.01 32.82 -29.63
C LYS A 449 -15.60 32.35 -28.30
N ALA A 450 -14.92 31.46 -27.60
CA ALA A 450 -15.36 30.99 -26.29
C ALA A 450 -14.18 30.54 -25.42
N ILE A 451 -14.32 30.72 -24.12
CA ILE A 451 -13.49 30.10 -23.08
C ILE A 451 -14.37 29.09 -22.35
N TYR A 452 -13.93 27.85 -22.22
CA TYR A 452 -14.70 26.82 -21.54
C TYR A 452 -13.87 25.97 -20.59
N LEU A 453 -14.54 25.34 -19.64
CA LEU A 453 -13.94 24.52 -18.59
C LEU A 453 -14.91 23.50 -18.01
N HIS A 454 -14.36 22.52 -17.31
CA HIS A 454 -15.14 21.58 -16.52
C HIS A 454 -14.95 21.80 -15.02
N VAL A 455 -16.02 21.67 -14.26
CA VAL A 455 -16.01 21.76 -12.80
C VAL A 455 -16.87 20.66 -12.19
N LEU A 456 -16.45 20.08 -11.05
CA LEU A 456 -17.30 19.15 -10.29
C LEU A 456 -18.60 19.84 -9.86
N THR A 457 -19.72 19.13 -9.95
CA THR A 457 -21.03 19.63 -9.50
C THR A 457 -21.06 20.01 -8.02
N THR A 458 -20.17 19.42 -7.22
CA THR A 458 -20.03 19.68 -5.78
C THR A 458 -19.09 20.84 -5.44
N ASN A 459 -18.37 21.41 -6.42
CA ASN A 459 -17.38 22.46 -6.18
C ASN A 459 -18.01 23.86 -6.22
N ASN A 460 -18.86 24.14 -5.23
CA ASN A 460 -19.58 25.41 -5.09
C ASN A 460 -18.65 26.65 -5.08
N THR A 461 -17.42 26.50 -4.59
CA THR A 461 -16.46 27.62 -4.59
C THR A 461 -16.03 28.00 -5.99
N ALA A 462 -15.73 27.01 -6.85
CA ALA A 462 -15.37 27.26 -8.24
C ALA A 462 -16.57 27.69 -9.07
N ILE A 463 -17.73 27.06 -8.87
CA ILE A 463 -18.99 27.44 -9.52
C ILE A 463 -19.28 28.93 -9.28
N ASN A 464 -19.36 29.35 -8.02
CA ASN A 464 -19.58 30.76 -7.67
C ASN A 464 -18.48 31.67 -8.22
N PHE A 465 -17.24 31.21 -8.30
CA PHE A 465 -16.14 32.00 -8.86
C PHE A 465 -16.36 32.27 -10.36
N TYR A 466 -16.76 31.26 -11.13
CA TYR A 466 -16.97 31.38 -12.58
C TYR A 466 -18.27 32.11 -12.92
N GLU A 467 -19.37 31.84 -12.22
CA GLU A 467 -20.66 32.52 -12.43
C GLU A 467 -20.56 34.03 -12.18
N ASN A 468 -19.85 34.44 -11.13
CA ASN A 468 -19.58 35.86 -10.83
C ASN A 468 -18.63 36.53 -11.85
N ARG A 469 -18.15 35.79 -12.86
CA ARG A 469 -17.28 36.25 -13.94
C ARG A 469 -17.88 35.93 -15.31
N ASP A 470 -19.22 35.90 -15.35
CA ASP A 470 -20.06 35.76 -16.54
C ASP A 470 -19.98 34.42 -17.27
N PHE A 471 -19.26 33.43 -16.73
CA PHE A 471 -19.38 32.07 -17.25
C PHE A 471 -20.79 31.56 -16.97
N LYS A 472 -21.37 30.88 -17.96
CA LYS A 472 -22.68 30.24 -17.87
C LYS A 472 -22.50 28.73 -17.89
N GLN A 473 -23.26 28.04 -17.05
CA GLN A 473 -23.37 26.60 -17.11
C GLN A 473 -23.98 26.20 -18.46
N HIS A 474 -23.31 25.33 -19.20
CA HIS A 474 -23.70 24.87 -20.53
C HIS A 474 -24.24 23.44 -20.48
N HIS A 475 -23.45 22.50 -19.95
CA HIS A 475 -23.84 21.09 -19.85
C HIS A 475 -23.70 20.53 -18.44
N TYR A 476 -24.55 19.54 -18.14
CA TYR A 476 -24.35 18.57 -17.07
C TYR A 476 -23.75 17.30 -17.67
N LEU A 477 -22.64 16.85 -17.10
CA LEU A 477 -21.88 15.72 -17.57
C LEU A 477 -21.93 14.61 -16.50
N PRO A 478 -22.81 13.59 -16.66
CA PRO A 478 -22.92 12.52 -15.69
C PRO A 478 -21.64 11.70 -15.64
N TYR A 479 -21.17 11.38 -14.43
CA TYR A 479 -20.01 10.51 -14.21
C TYR A 479 -18.72 10.94 -14.93
N TYR A 480 -18.57 12.24 -15.18
CA TYR A 480 -17.46 12.81 -15.96
C TYR A 480 -16.09 12.69 -15.29
N TYR A 481 -16.05 12.80 -13.96
CA TYR A 481 -14.83 12.70 -13.18
C TYR A 481 -14.73 11.35 -12.49
N SER A 482 -13.55 10.75 -12.46
CA SER A 482 -13.22 9.70 -11.50
C SER A 482 -12.40 10.31 -10.37
N ILE A 483 -12.91 10.25 -9.14
CA ILE A 483 -12.20 10.73 -7.95
C ILE A 483 -12.18 9.59 -6.94
N ARG A 484 -10.99 9.02 -6.67
CA ARG A 484 -10.84 7.86 -5.78
C ARG A 484 -11.68 6.67 -6.25
N GLY A 485 -11.68 6.41 -7.56
CA GLY A 485 -12.49 5.36 -8.20
C GLY A 485 -14.01 5.59 -8.18
N VAL A 486 -14.50 6.67 -7.57
CA VAL A 486 -15.94 7.00 -7.57
C VAL A 486 -16.21 7.97 -8.70
N LEU A 487 -17.12 7.57 -9.59
CA LEU A 487 -17.61 8.43 -10.65
C LEU A 487 -18.41 9.60 -10.05
N LYS A 488 -18.08 10.82 -10.49
CA LYS A 488 -18.67 12.08 -10.05
C LYS A 488 -19.08 12.91 -11.26
N ASP A 489 -20.18 13.62 -11.10
CA ASP A 489 -20.71 14.46 -12.16
C ASP A 489 -19.92 15.76 -12.31
N GLY A 490 -19.92 16.30 -13.53
CA GLY A 490 -19.32 17.58 -13.88
C GLY A 490 -20.31 18.54 -14.51
N PHE A 491 -19.94 19.81 -14.53
CA PHE A 491 -20.58 20.83 -15.35
C PHE A 491 -19.57 21.39 -16.35
N THR A 492 -20.02 21.64 -17.58
CA THR A 492 -19.32 22.52 -18.53
C THR A 492 -19.73 23.95 -18.26
N TYR A 493 -18.76 24.84 -18.08
CA TYR A 493 -18.99 26.29 -18.00
C TYR A 493 -18.35 26.99 -19.20
N VAL A 494 -19.07 27.95 -19.78
CA VAL A 494 -18.66 28.67 -21.00
C VAL A 494 -18.78 30.17 -20.80
N LEU A 495 -17.76 30.91 -21.23
CA LEU A 495 -17.77 32.35 -21.42
C LEU A 495 -17.59 32.65 -22.92
N TYR A 496 -18.60 33.25 -23.54
CA TYR A 496 -18.51 33.68 -24.93
C TYR A 496 -17.77 35.01 -25.05
N ILE A 497 -16.88 35.11 -26.03
CA ILE A 497 -16.07 36.29 -26.31
C ILE A 497 -16.09 36.58 -27.82
N ASN A 498 -15.76 37.82 -28.21
CA ASN A 498 -15.59 38.21 -29.62
C ASN A 498 -16.75 37.83 -30.55
N GLY A 499 -17.99 37.91 -30.04
CA GLY A 499 -19.22 37.59 -30.78
C GLY A 499 -19.57 36.10 -30.86
N GLY A 500 -18.88 35.23 -30.11
CA GLY A 500 -19.24 33.82 -29.98
C GLY A 500 -20.64 33.62 -29.40
N HIS A 501 -21.29 32.54 -29.80
CA HIS A 501 -22.61 32.15 -29.27
C HIS A 501 -22.87 30.65 -29.51
N PRO A 502 -23.77 30.02 -28.72
CA PRO A 502 -24.19 28.64 -28.96
C PRO A 502 -25.05 28.52 -30.23
N PRO A 503 -25.32 27.29 -30.72
CA PRO A 503 -26.31 27.04 -31.76
C PRO A 503 -27.68 27.62 -31.40
N TRP A 504 -28.30 28.28 -32.35
CA TRP A 504 -29.62 28.89 -32.19
C TRP A 504 -30.70 27.81 -32.32
N THR A 505 -31.55 27.66 -31.29
CA THR A 505 -32.87 27.03 -31.46
C THR A 505 -33.88 28.04 -31.99
N ILE A 506 -34.94 27.59 -32.67
CA ILE A 506 -35.99 28.43 -33.31
C ILE A 506 -36.60 29.51 -32.36
N LEU A 507 -36.48 29.35 -31.04
CA LEU A 507 -37.00 30.25 -30.02
C LEU A 507 -36.04 31.39 -29.56
N TYR A 508 -34.79 31.39 -30.01
CA TYR A 508 -33.82 32.45 -29.68
C TYR A 508 -33.81 33.42 -30.88
N PRO A 509 -34.46 34.61 -30.80
CA PRO A 509 -33.98 35.80 -30.09
C PRO A 509 -35.03 36.45 -29.16
N LEU A 510 -36.14 35.78 -28.85
CA LEU A 510 -37.27 36.38 -28.12
C LEU A 510 -37.04 36.54 -26.61
N SER A 511 -35.98 35.94 -26.06
CA SER A 511 -35.67 35.95 -24.62
C SER A 511 -34.73 37.09 -24.17
N SER A 512 -34.16 37.87 -25.09
CA SER A 512 -33.27 39.00 -24.76
C SER A 512 -33.94 40.39 -24.81
N ALA A 513 -35.25 40.46 -25.06
CA ALA A 513 -36.01 41.71 -25.01
C ALA A 513 -36.41 42.05 -23.55
N SER A 514 -35.73 43.04 -22.98
CA SER A 514 -36.04 43.67 -21.70
C SER A 514 -37.50 44.14 -21.65
N PHE A 515 -38.30 43.61 -20.72
CA PHE A 515 -39.54 44.25 -20.31
C PHE A 515 -39.27 45.15 -19.08
N PRO A 516 -39.75 46.40 -19.05
CA PRO A 516 -39.57 47.29 -17.90
C PRO A 516 -40.35 46.77 -16.69
N ALA A 517 -39.74 46.87 -15.52
CA ALA A 517 -40.32 46.54 -14.24
C ALA A 517 -41.63 47.30 -13.97
N VAL A 518 -42.66 46.59 -13.53
CA VAL A 518 -43.79 47.18 -12.81
C VAL A 518 -43.72 46.70 -11.36
N HIS A 519 -43.49 47.66 -10.47
CA HIS A 519 -43.64 47.49 -9.03
C HIS A 519 -45.06 47.06 -8.67
N ALA A 520 -45.18 46.03 -7.83
CA ALA A 520 -46.25 45.94 -6.85
C ALA A 520 -45.67 45.43 -5.52
N LYS A 521 -45.61 46.34 -4.54
CA LYS A 521 -45.36 46.06 -3.13
C LYS A 521 -46.51 45.20 -2.59
N GLN A 522 -46.18 44.16 -1.80
CA GLN A 522 -46.78 43.94 -0.47
C GLN A 522 -45.98 42.88 0.31
N THR A 523 -45.32 43.35 1.37
CA THR A 523 -44.87 42.62 2.56
C THR A 523 -46.06 42.28 3.47
N PRO A 524 -45.88 41.56 4.60
CA PRO A 524 -45.02 40.42 4.93
C PRO A 524 -45.85 39.26 5.54
N ASP A 525 -45.24 38.09 5.80
CA ASP A 525 -45.31 37.38 7.10
C ASP A 525 -45.03 35.87 7.00
N HIS A 526 -44.22 35.42 7.98
CA HIS A 526 -44.12 34.06 8.52
C HIS A 526 -43.50 32.97 7.60
N VAL A 527 -42.67 32.02 8.01
CA VAL A 527 -42.18 31.55 9.32
C VAL A 527 -41.11 30.45 9.01
N TRP A 528 -39.95 30.56 9.67
CA TRP A 528 -39.01 29.50 10.12
C TRP A 528 -37.96 28.85 9.19
N SER A 529 -36.73 28.92 9.74
CA SER A 529 -35.52 28.08 9.63
C SER A 529 -34.66 28.15 8.37
#